data_AF-A0A4Q5RB64-F1
#
_entry.id   AF-A0A4Q5RB64-F1
#
_cell.length_a   1.000
_cell.length_b   1.000
_cell.length_c   1.000
_cell.angle_alpha   90.00
_cell.angle_beta   90.00
_cell.angle_gamma   90.00
#
_symmetry.space_group_name_H-M   'P 1'
#
loop_
_entity.id
_entity.type
_entity.pdbx_description
1 polymer ?
#
loop_
_entity_poly.entity_id
_entity_poly.type
_entity_poly.pdbx_seq_one_letter_code
_entity_poly.pdbx_strand_id
1 'polypeptide(L)' 'MTLPWAICGIGIFFSLSGVYFVFKNSFEEGRSLKWPVFIILMGIVLIAIGTYKYVFPNH' A
#
# COMPACT_ATOMS: atom_id res chain seq x y z
N MET A 1 -18.02 -6.07 10.98
CA MET A 1 -16.75 -6.82 11.03
C MET A 1 -15.96 -6.83 9.70
N THR A 2 -16.50 -6.32 8.58
CA THR A 2 -15.87 -6.44 7.24
C THR A 2 -15.00 -5.26 6.80
N LEU A 3 -15.20 -4.06 7.36
CA LEU A 3 -14.51 -2.84 6.92
C LEU A 3 -12.96 -2.85 7.11
N PRO A 4 -12.41 -3.27 8.27
CA PRO A 4 -10.96 -3.20 8.52
C PRO A 4 -10.16 -4.13 7.61
N TRP A 5 -10.69 -5.33 7.38
CA TRP A 5 -10.09 -6.32 6.48
C TRP A 5 -10.06 -5.85 5.02
N ALA A 6 -11.12 -5.17 4.55
CA ALA A 6 -11.13 -4.58 3.22
C ALA A 6 -10.06 -3.48 3.06
N ILE A 7 -9.88 -2.63 4.07
CA ILE A 7 -8.85 -1.58 4.07
C ILE A 7 -7.44 -2.19 4.03
N CYS A 8 -7.17 -3.20 4.85
CA CYS A 8 -5.89 -3.93 4.82
C CYS A 8 -5.66 -4.60 3.46
N GLY A 9 -6.68 -5.24 2.88
CA GLY A 9 -6.60 -5.87 1.56
C GLY A 9 -6.22 -4.87 0.46
N ILE A 10 -6.88 -3.71 0.44
CA ILE A 10 -6.58 -2.63 -0.53
C ILE A 10 -5.15 -2.11 -0.33
N GLY A 11 -4.71 -1.92 0.91
CA GLY A 11 -3.34 -1.46 1.23
C GLY A 11 -2.25 -2.44 0.78
N ILE A 12 -2.50 -3.75 0.89
CA ILE A 12 -1.60 -4.80 0.39
C ILE A 12 -1.53 -4.77 -1.14
N PHE A 13 -2.68 -4.66 -1.82
CA PHE A 13 -2.72 -4.53 -3.29
C PHE A 13 -1.99 -3.28 -3.79
N PHE A 14 -2.12 -2.15 -3.08
CA PHE A 14 -1.40 -0.92 -3.38
C PHE A 14 0.11 -1.10 -3.22
N SER A 15 0.56 -1.73 -2.14
CA SER A 15 1.98 -2.02 -1.91
C SER A 15 2.55 -2.95 -3.00
N LEU A 16 1.84 -4.01 -3.35
CA LEU A 16 2.25 -4.95 -4.41
C LEU A 16 2.35 -4.26 -5.78
N SER A 17 1.34 -3.45 -6.11
CA SER A 17 1.34 -2.66 -7.36
C SER A 17 2.50 -1.66 -7.40
N GLY A 18 2.78 -0.99 -6.27
CA GLY A 18 3.89 -0.07 -6.14
C GLY A 18 5.24 -0.77 -6.34
N VAL A 19 5.45 -1.94 -5.73
CA VAL A 19 6.66 -2.75 -5.91
C VAL A 19 6.81 -3.21 -7.36
N TYR A 20 5.72 -3.66 -8.00
CA TYR A 20 5.72 -4.01 -9.41
C TYR A 20 6.12 -2.81 -10.29
N PHE A 21 5.56 -1.62 -10.02
CA PHE A 21 5.93 -0.39 -10.72
C PHE A 21 7.38 0.05 -10.45
N VAL A 22 7.93 -0.16 -9.25
CA VAL A 22 9.36 0.07 -8.96
C VAL A 22 10.21 -0.83 -9.84
N PHE A 23 9.89 -2.14 -9.87
CA PHE A 23 10.62 -3.10 -10.66
C PHE A 23 10.55 -2.74 -12.16
N LYS A 24 9.34 -2.50 -12.66
CA LYS A 24 9.10 -2.12 -14.05
C LYS A 24 9.87 -0.85 -14.46
N ASN A 25 9.76 0.21 -13.67
CA ASN A 25 10.43 1.47 -13.97
C ASN A 25 11.96 1.39 -13.83
N SER A 26 12.48 0.53 -12.95
CA SER A 26 13.93 0.34 -12.76
C SER A 26 14.56 -0.48 -13.88
N PHE A 27 13.88 -1.53 -14.33
CA PHE A 27 14.45 -2.49 -15.29
C PHE A 27 14.06 -2.24 -16.74
N GLU A 28 12.87 -1.70 -17.03
CA GLU A 28 12.38 -1.55 -18.41
C GLU A 28 12.42 -0.11 -18.92
N GLU A 29 12.06 0.89 -18.10
CA GLU A 29 11.80 2.25 -18.61
C GLU A 29 12.79 3.33 -18.15
N GLY A 30 13.69 3.07 -17.19
CA GLY A 30 14.62 4.07 -16.65
C GLY A 30 13.91 5.33 -16.13
N ARG A 31 12.67 5.19 -15.66
CA ARG A 31 11.78 6.29 -15.26
C ARG A 31 11.89 6.59 -13.77
N SER A 32 11.41 7.77 -13.38
CA SER A 32 11.50 8.24 -12.00
C SER A 32 10.75 7.32 -11.03
N LEU A 33 11.47 6.83 -10.02
CA LEU A 33 10.94 5.96 -8.96
C LEU A 33 10.06 6.69 -7.93
N LYS A 34 9.94 8.02 -8.04
CA LYS A 34 9.16 8.85 -7.11
C LYS A 34 7.70 8.42 -7.04
N TRP A 35 7.08 8.17 -8.18
CA TRP A 35 5.67 7.76 -8.28
C TRP A 35 5.41 6.38 -7.66
N PRO A 36 6.14 5.33 -8.05
CA PRO A 36 6.01 4.01 -7.43
C PRO A 36 6.21 4.01 -5.91
N VAL A 37 7.22 4.75 -5.43
CA VAL A 37 7.50 4.87 -3.99
C VAL A 37 6.35 5.55 -3.24
N PHE A 38 5.72 6.56 -3.83
CA PHE A 38 4.55 7.22 -3.24
C PHE A 38 3.35 6.26 -3.10
N ILE A 39 3.14 5.38 -4.09
CA ILE A 39 2.09 4.36 -4.07
C ILE A 39 2.33 3.34 -2.95
N ILE A 40 3.58 2.90 -2.76
CA ILE A 40 3.96 2.01 -1.65
C ILE A 40 3.70 2.68 -0.30
N LEU A 41 4.11 3.93 -0.14
CA LEU A 41 3.87 4.72 1.08
C LEU A 41 2.38 4.82 1.42
N MET A 42 1.54 5.12 0.43
CA MET A 42 0.07 5.13 0.60
C MET A 42 -0.47 3.76 1.01
N GLY A 43 0.03 2.68 0.41
CA GLY A 43 -0.33 1.30 0.79
C GLY A 43 0.00 0.98 2.24
N ILE A 44 1.20 1.34 2.71
CA ILE A 44 1.64 1.14 4.10
C ILE A 44 0.75 1.91 5.08
N VAL A 45 0.41 3.17 4.77
CA VAL A 45 -0.47 4.00 5.61
C VAL A 45 -1.87 3.37 5.71
N LEU A 46 -2.43 2.87 4.61
CA LEU A 46 -3.72 2.18 4.62
C LEU A 46 -3.69 0.92 5.47
N ILE A 47 -2.64 0.10 5.36
CA ILE A 47 -2.46 -1.07 6.22
C ILE A 47 -2.38 -0.64 7.69
N ALA A 48 -1.58 0.38 8.02
CA ALA A 48 -1.44 0.86 9.39
C ALA A 48 -2.77 1.32 9.99
N ILE A 49 -3.60 2.06 9.23
CA ILE A 49 -4.93 2.50 9.67
C ILE A 49 -5.87 1.31 9.86
N GLY A 50 -5.88 0.37 8.91
CA GLY A 50 -6.69 -0.85 8.98
C GLY A 50 -6.33 -1.71 10.19
N THR A 51 -5.03 -1.91 10.43
CA THR A 51 -4.50 -2.61 11.60
C THR A 51 -4.81 -1.86 12.89
N TYR A 52 -4.64 -0.54 12.94
CA TYR A 52 -4.98 0.26 14.11
C TYR A 52 -6.46 0.10 14.49
N LYS A 53 -7.38 0.22 13.51
CA LYS A 53 -8.82 -0.03 13.76
C LYS A 53 -9.14 -1.47 14.13
N TYR A 54 -8.34 -2.43 13.67
CA TYR A 54 -8.51 -3.83 14.03
C TYR A 54 -8.05 -4.12 15.47
N VAL A 55 -6.92 -3.54 15.88
CA VAL A 55 -6.32 -3.73 17.21
C VAL A 55 -7.00 -2.87 18.27
N PHE A 56 -7.38 -1.63 17.93
CA PHE A 56 -8.04 -0.67 18.81
C PHE A 56 -9.43 -0.28 18.26
N PRO A 57 -10.42 -1.18 18.29
CA PRO A 57 -11.74 -0.93 17.70
C PRO A 57 -12.61 0.09 18.47
N ASN A 58 -12.20 0.51 19.67
CA ASN A 58 -13.00 1.31 20.61
C ASN A 58 -12.46 2.73 20.87
N HIS A 59 -11.48 3.20 20.09
CA HIS A 59 -10.97 4.58 20.08
C HIS A 59 -11.24 5.22 18.73
#